data_AF-A0A8C0RJE6-F1
#
_entry.id   AF-A0A8C0RJE6-F1
#
_cell.length_a   1.000
_cell.length_b   1.000
_cell.length_c   1.000
_cell.angle_alpha   90.00
_cell.angle_beta   90.00
_cell.angle_gamma   90.00
#
_symmetry.space_group_name_H-M   'P 1'
#
loop_
_entity.id
_entity.type
_entity.pdbx_description
1 polymer ?
#
loop_
_entity_poly.entity_id
_entity_poly.type
_entity_poly.pdbx_seq_one_letter_code
_entity_poly.pdbx_strand_id
1 'polypeptide(L)'
;MKTRARPRGPRAEAAAARLLLLAWALLQVAGASGTADVVVAYNLTWKSTNFKTILEWEPKPINHVYTVQISPRLGNWKSKCFYTTDTECDLTDEIVNDVHQTYQARVFSYPADATDYSGEPPFTNSPEFIPYIETKLGQPTIQSFKQVGTELNVIVQDARTLVKVNGTFLSLRDVFGKDLSYTLYYWKASSTGKKCSSSLELWCSWSSSSPSSCLCLCTSAGRCEQGKAGRRAPHS
;
A
#
# COMPACT_ATOMS: atom_id res chain seq x y z
N MET A 1 -47.20 48.47 -79.37
CA MET A 1 -45.91 48.61 -78.66
C MET A 1 -46.14 48.45 -77.16
N LYS A 2 -45.24 47.75 -76.47
CA LYS A 2 -45.10 47.48 -75.01
C LYS A 2 -45.46 46.06 -74.53
N THR A 3 -44.38 45.38 -74.22
CA THR A 3 -44.18 44.02 -73.71
C THR A 3 -44.33 43.98 -72.19
N ARG A 4 -44.77 42.83 -71.64
CA ARG A 4 -45.03 42.60 -70.21
C ARG A 4 -44.04 41.61 -69.58
N ALA A 5 -43.82 41.82 -68.28
CA ALA A 5 -43.30 40.92 -67.23
C ALA A 5 -41.78 40.65 -67.22
N ARG A 6 -41.08 40.53 -66.09
CA ARG A 6 -41.41 39.87 -64.80
C ARG A 6 -40.41 40.33 -63.70
N PRO A 7 -40.79 40.38 -62.40
CA PRO A 7 -39.84 40.67 -61.33
C PRO A 7 -39.10 39.41 -60.86
N ARG A 8 -37.76 39.48 -60.74
CA ARG A 8 -36.91 38.47 -60.09
C ARG A 8 -36.76 38.80 -58.61
N GLY A 9 -37.19 37.89 -57.73
CA GLY A 9 -37.00 38.01 -56.28
C GLY A 9 -35.64 37.46 -55.81
N PRO A 10 -35.01 38.04 -54.78
CA PRO A 10 -33.81 37.50 -54.15
C PRO A 10 -34.21 36.60 -52.97
N ARG A 11 -34.29 35.27 -53.16
CA ARG A 11 -34.65 34.35 -52.05
C ARG A 11 -33.92 32.99 -52.07
N ALA A 12 -33.16 32.68 -53.11
CA ALA A 12 -32.50 31.38 -53.25
C ALA A 12 -31.12 31.31 -52.56
N GLU A 13 -30.31 32.36 -52.65
CA GLU A 13 -28.93 32.33 -52.14
C GLU A 13 -28.84 32.32 -50.61
N ALA A 14 -29.73 33.04 -49.94
CA ALA A 14 -29.78 33.06 -48.48
C ALA A 14 -30.20 31.70 -47.86
N ALA A 15 -30.99 30.91 -48.59
CA ALA A 15 -31.38 29.57 -48.16
C ALA A 15 -30.23 28.58 -48.33
N ALA A 16 -29.48 28.67 -49.44
CA ALA A 16 -28.31 27.83 -49.69
C ALA A 16 -27.18 28.10 -48.68
N ALA A 17 -26.90 29.36 -48.35
CA ALA A 17 -25.91 29.73 -47.35
C ALA A 17 -26.29 29.21 -45.94
N ARG A 18 -27.56 29.24 -45.58
CA ARG A 18 -28.05 28.69 -44.29
C ARG A 18 -27.94 27.18 -44.21
N LEU A 19 -28.22 26.47 -45.31
CA LEU A 19 -28.07 25.01 -45.36
C LEU A 19 -26.59 24.59 -45.30
N LEU A 20 -25.69 25.35 -45.93
CA LEU A 20 -24.25 25.13 -45.84
C LEU A 20 -23.71 25.39 -44.43
N LEU A 21 -24.19 26.45 -43.76
CA LEU A 21 -23.83 26.74 -42.36
C LEU A 21 -24.37 25.69 -41.39
N LEU A 22 -25.59 25.19 -41.60
CA LEU A 22 -26.16 24.09 -40.80
C LEU A 22 -25.42 22.77 -41.05
N ALA A 23 -25.08 22.46 -42.31
CA ALA A 23 -24.28 21.29 -42.64
C ALA A 23 -22.87 21.37 -42.04
N TRP A 24 -22.24 22.55 -42.06
CA TRP A 24 -20.95 22.78 -41.41
C TRP A 24 -21.06 22.67 -39.89
N ALA A 25 -22.09 23.25 -39.28
CA ALA A 25 -22.34 23.14 -37.84
C ALA A 25 -22.60 21.69 -37.40
N LEU A 26 -23.33 20.90 -38.20
CA LEU A 26 -23.56 19.48 -37.94
C LEU A 26 -22.30 18.64 -38.13
N LEU A 27 -21.40 19.03 -39.05
CA LEU A 27 -20.12 18.35 -39.26
C LEU A 27 -19.13 18.60 -38.11
N GLN A 28 -19.26 19.70 -37.36
CA GLN A 28 -18.46 19.96 -36.16
C GLN A 28 -18.88 19.12 -34.94
N VAL A 29 -20.06 18.48 -34.96
CA VAL A 29 -20.58 17.69 -33.83
C VAL A 29 -20.15 16.22 -33.89
N ALA A 30 -19.56 15.75 -34.99
CA ALA A 30 -19.12 14.36 -35.17
C ALA A 30 -17.72 14.05 -34.59
N GLY A 31 -17.19 14.88 -33.70
CA GLY A 31 -15.80 14.80 -33.22
C GLY A 31 -15.60 14.42 -31.75
N ALA A 32 -16.66 14.15 -30.98
CA ALA A 32 -16.52 13.66 -29.61
C ALA A 32 -16.68 12.13 -29.58
N SER A 33 -15.71 11.42 -30.16
CA SER A 33 -15.50 10.03 -29.78
C SER A 33 -15.06 10.06 -28.31
N GLY A 34 -15.98 9.77 -27.40
CA GLY A 34 -15.68 9.74 -25.97
C GLY A 34 -14.55 8.77 -25.72
N THR A 35 -13.35 9.29 -25.48
CA THR A 35 -12.37 8.58 -24.66
C THR A 35 -13.10 8.33 -23.35
N ALA A 36 -13.46 7.07 -23.07
CA ALA A 36 -13.85 6.72 -21.71
C ALA A 36 -12.74 7.27 -20.81
N ASP A 37 -13.07 8.25 -19.97
CA ASP A 37 -12.08 8.98 -19.19
C ASP A 37 -11.49 8.00 -18.19
N VAL A 38 -10.32 7.44 -18.53
CA VAL A 38 -9.65 6.44 -17.69
C VAL A 38 -9.13 7.17 -16.47
N VAL A 39 -9.83 6.98 -15.36
CA VAL A 39 -9.47 7.60 -14.09
C VAL A 39 -8.17 6.98 -13.58
N VAL A 40 -7.19 7.83 -13.35
CA VAL A 40 -5.89 7.42 -12.80
C VAL A 40 -6.05 7.03 -11.33
N ALA A 41 -5.40 5.93 -10.93
CA ALA A 41 -5.36 5.53 -9.52
C ALA A 41 -4.81 6.65 -8.62
N TYR A 42 -5.32 6.78 -7.40
CA TYR A 42 -4.88 7.75 -6.41
C TYR A 42 -4.94 7.14 -4.98
N ASN A 43 -4.44 7.87 -3.98
CA ASN A 43 -4.37 7.41 -2.58
C ASN A 43 -3.59 6.09 -2.39
N LEU A 44 -2.55 5.86 -3.19
CA LEU A 44 -1.71 4.66 -3.10
C LEU A 44 -1.09 4.55 -1.69
N THR A 45 -1.39 3.45 -0.99
CA THR A 45 -1.03 3.25 0.40
C THR A 45 -0.43 1.86 0.62
N TRP A 46 0.70 1.81 1.31
CA TRP A 46 1.34 0.55 1.72
C TRP A 46 0.70 0.00 2.99
N LYS A 47 0.28 -1.28 2.94
CA LYS A 47 -0.11 -2.08 4.11
C LYS A 47 0.90 -3.19 4.29
N SER A 48 1.76 -3.06 5.30
CA SER A 48 2.79 -4.07 5.58
C SER A 48 2.79 -4.50 7.05
N THR A 49 2.70 -5.81 7.28
CA THR A 49 2.82 -6.42 8.61
C THR A 49 3.64 -7.71 8.51
N ASN A 50 4.69 -7.84 9.32
CA ASN A 50 5.65 -8.95 9.27
C ASN A 50 6.12 -9.26 7.83
N PHE A 51 6.41 -8.21 7.05
CA PHE A 51 6.82 -8.26 5.64
C PHE A 51 5.77 -8.74 4.63
N LYS A 52 4.59 -9.20 5.05
CA LYS A 52 3.44 -9.34 4.15
C LYS A 52 3.02 -7.93 3.72
N THR A 53 3.19 -7.59 2.45
CA THR A 53 3.07 -6.23 1.95
C THR A 53 2.13 -6.14 0.76
N ILE A 54 1.04 -5.39 0.96
CA ILE A 54 -0.02 -5.13 -0.02
C ILE A 54 -0.03 -3.64 -0.31
N LEU A 55 -0.09 -3.27 -1.58
CA LEU A 55 -0.35 -1.91 -2.02
C LEU A 55 -1.85 -1.77 -2.26
N GLU A 56 -2.50 -0.78 -1.65
CA GLU A 56 -3.91 -0.45 -1.85
C GLU A 56 -4.03 0.90 -2.57
N TRP A 57 -5.10 1.11 -3.35
CA TRP A 57 -5.38 2.38 -4.02
C TRP A 57 -6.89 2.60 -4.23
N GLU A 58 -7.24 3.77 -4.76
CA GLU A 58 -8.57 4.15 -5.21
C GLU A 58 -8.49 4.62 -6.68
N PRO A 59 -9.60 4.76 -7.42
CA PRO A 59 -10.96 4.32 -7.08
C PRO A 59 -11.19 2.83 -7.38
N LYS A 60 -12.40 2.35 -7.11
CA LYS A 60 -12.84 1.08 -7.71
C LYS A 60 -13.01 1.28 -9.22
N PRO A 61 -12.57 0.31 -10.04
CA PRO A 61 -12.59 0.49 -11.48
C PRO A 61 -14.02 0.53 -12.03
N ILE A 62 -14.27 1.48 -12.92
CA ILE A 62 -15.48 1.57 -13.76
C ILE A 62 -15.00 1.75 -15.19
N ASN A 63 -15.23 0.73 -16.04
CA ASN A 63 -14.77 0.69 -17.44
C ASN A 63 -13.25 0.82 -17.64
N HIS A 64 -12.45 0.50 -16.62
CA HIS A 64 -10.99 0.44 -16.70
C HIS A 64 -10.45 -0.68 -15.79
N VAL A 65 -9.17 -1.01 -15.92
CA VAL A 65 -8.46 -2.02 -15.14
C VAL A 65 -7.06 -1.52 -14.78
N TYR A 66 -6.40 -2.15 -13.82
CA TYR A 66 -5.09 -1.74 -13.32
C TYR A 66 -3.98 -2.74 -13.62
N THR A 67 -2.75 -2.25 -13.77
CA THR A 67 -1.55 -3.07 -13.65
C THR A 67 -0.57 -2.38 -12.72
N VAL A 68 0.06 -3.13 -11.83
CA VAL A 68 1.04 -2.58 -10.88
C VAL A 68 2.45 -2.88 -11.39
N GLN A 69 3.35 -1.92 -11.28
CA GLN A 69 4.78 -2.17 -11.37
C GLN A 69 5.47 -1.82 -10.06
N ILE A 70 6.51 -2.57 -9.71
CA ILE A 70 7.36 -2.30 -8.56
C ILE A 70 8.82 -2.41 -8.96
N SER A 71 9.67 -1.56 -8.39
CA SER A 71 11.12 -1.68 -8.49
C SER A 71 11.78 -1.23 -7.18
N PRO A 72 12.98 -1.75 -6.87
CA PRO A 72 13.88 -1.01 -6.01
C PRO A 72 14.36 0.25 -6.76
N ARG A 73 14.83 1.27 -6.03
CA ARG A 73 15.16 2.61 -6.56
C ARG A 73 16.06 2.62 -7.81
N LEU A 74 16.96 1.66 -7.93
CA LEU A 74 17.91 1.54 -9.06
C LEU A 74 17.72 0.24 -9.87
N GLY A 75 16.60 -0.45 -9.68
CA GLY A 75 16.31 -1.72 -10.36
C GLY A 75 15.37 -1.58 -11.54
N ASN A 76 15.15 -2.71 -12.20
CA ASN A 76 14.16 -2.81 -13.27
C ASN A 76 12.75 -2.88 -12.68
N TRP A 77 11.80 -2.27 -13.40
CA TRP A 77 10.38 -2.38 -13.10
C TRP A 77 9.88 -3.78 -13.40
N LYS A 78 9.19 -4.39 -12.42
CA LYS A 78 8.53 -5.67 -12.57
C LYS A 78 7.03 -5.50 -12.46
N SER A 79 6.30 -6.03 -13.44
CA SER A 79 4.85 -5.96 -13.48
C SER A 79 4.21 -7.06 -12.62
N LYS A 80 3.14 -6.70 -11.92
CA LYS A 80 2.34 -7.52 -11.00
C LYS A 80 0.86 -7.14 -11.18
N CYS A 81 -0.03 -8.05 -10.77
CA CYS A 81 -1.48 -7.82 -10.77
C CYS A 81 -1.97 -7.26 -12.12
N PHE A 82 -1.76 -8.04 -13.19
CA PHE A 82 -1.99 -7.62 -14.57
C PHE A 82 -3.49 -7.46 -14.86
N TYR A 83 -3.86 -6.32 -15.43
CA TYR A 83 -5.24 -6.00 -15.86
C TYR A 83 -6.31 -6.36 -14.82
N THR A 84 -6.02 -6.08 -13.55
CA THR A 84 -6.90 -6.43 -12.43
C THR A 84 -8.02 -5.40 -12.24
N THR A 85 -9.17 -5.88 -11.77
CA THR A 85 -10.25 -5.04 -11.23
C THR A 85 -10.10 -4.77 -9.73
N ASP A 86 -9.12 -5.40 -9.09
CA ASP A 86 -8.86 -5.21 -7.67
C ASP A 86 -8.22 -3.83 -7.44
N THR A 87 -8.47 -3.27 -6.27
CA THR A 87 -7.86 -2.02 -5.81
C THR A 87 -6.74 -2.29 -4.80
N GLU A 88 -6.14 -3.46 -4.91
CA GLU A 88 -5.02 -3.92 -4.10
C GLU A 88 -4.10 -4.84 -4.91
N CYS A 89 -2.83 -4.91 -4.52
CA CYS A 89 -1.87 -5.84 -5.10
C CYS A 89 -0.89 -6.33 -4.05
N ASP A 90 -0.78 -7.66 -3.93
CA ASP A 90 0.24 -8.29 -3.10
C ASP A 90 1.62 -8.21 -3.79
N LEU A 91 2.51 -7.43 -3.18
CA LEU A 91 3.87 -7.19 -3.66
C LEU A 91 4.92 -7.87 -2.78
N THR A 92 4.48 -8.75 -1.87
CA THR A 92 5.35 -9.40 -0.88
C THR A 92 6.52 -10.10 -1.52
N ASP A 93 6.30 -10.92 -2.54
CA ASP A 93 7.35 -11.72 -3.19
C ASP A 93 8.46 -10.89 -3.84
N GLU A 94 8.17 -9.63 -4.19
CA GLU A 94 9.17 -8.72 -4.75
C GLU A 94 9.98 -8.05 -3.65
N ILE A 95 9.29 -7.66 -2.59
CA ILE A 95 9.82 -6.90 -1.45
C ILE A 95 10.72 -7.76 -0.56
N VAL A 96 10.37 -9.03 -0.37
CA VAL A 96 11.10 -9.96 0.51
C VAL A 96 12.45 -10.42 -0.06
N ASN A 97 12.77 -10.07 -1.31
CA ASN A 97 14.08 -10.38 -1.90
C ASN A 97 15.20 -9.58 -1.24
N ASP A 98 14.94 -8.33 -0.88
CA ASP A 98 15.84 -7.50 -0.09
C ASP A 98 15.02 -6.47 0.70
N VAL A 99 14.86 -6.70 1.99
CA VAL A 99 14.03 -5.86 2.87
C VAL A 99 14.68 -4.53 3.23
N HIS A 100 15.96 -4.33 2.93
CA HIS A 100 16.70 -3.09 3.22
C HIS A 100 16.65 -2.09 2.08
N GLN A 101 16.19 -2.50 0.88
CA GLN A 101 16.02 -1.59 -0.25
C GLN A 101 14.86 -0.63 -0.05
N THR A 102 14.96 0.50 -0.75
CA THR A 102 13.84 1.41 -0.97
C THR A 102 13.10 0.98 -2.24
N TYR A 103 11.83 0.63 -2.09
CA TYR A 103 10.94 0.28 -3.19
C TYR A 103 10.05 1.46 -3.56
N GLN A 104 9.72 1.54 -4.84
CA GLN A 104 8.66 2.36 -5.38
C GLN A 104 7.75 1.49 -6.23
N ALA A 105 6.44 1.72 -6.14
CA ALA A 105 5.47 1.12 -7.01
C ALA A 105 4.75 2.19 -7.83
N ARG A 106 4.16 1.77 -8.94
CA ARG A 106 3.26 2.60 -9.74
C ARG A 106 2.10 1.79 -10.26
N VAL A 107 0.92 2.40 -10.27
CA VAL A 107 -0.33 1.75 -10.70
C VAL A 107 -0.78 2.40 -11.99
N PHE A 108 -0.77 1.63 -13.07
CA PHE A 108 -1.23 2.03 -14.39
C PHE A 108 -2.71 1.77 -14.54
N SER A 109 -3.42 2.65 -15.24
CA SER A 109 -4.84 2.53 -15.53
C SER A 109 -5.06 2.34 -17.03
N TYR A 110 -5.82 1.33 -17.41
CA TYR A 110 -6.10 0.95 -18.80
C TYR A 110 -7.60 0.91 -19.05
N PRO A 111 -8.10 1.34 -20.23
CA PRO A 111 -9.47 1.04 -20.63
C PRO A 111 -9.74 -0.48 -20.55
N ALA A 112 -10.95 -0.87 -20.12
CA ALA A 112 -11.28 -2.30 -19.94
C ALA A 112 -11.29 -3.09 -21.26
N ASP A 113 -11.48 -2.41 -22.38
CA ASP A 113 -11.51 -2.93 -23.75
C ASP A 113 -10.16 -2.78 -24.49
N ALA A 114 -9.10 -2.34 -23.81
CA ALA A 114 -7.79 -2.16 -24.42
C ALA A 114 -7.15 -3.51 -24.77
N THR A 115 -7.31 -3.97 -26.00
CA THR A 115 -6.59 -5.13 -26.56
C THR A 115 -5.16 -4.78 -27.00
N ASP A 116 -4.86 -3.49 -27.21
CA ASP A 116 -3.51 -2.99 -27.46
C ASP A 116 -3.49 -1.47 -27.18
N TYR A 117 -2.80 -1.03 -26.12
CA TYR A 117 -2.68 0.39 -25.80
C TYR A 117 -1.41 0.95 -26.44
N SER A 118 -1.55 1.80 -27.46
CA SER A 118 -0.42 2.45 -28.12
C SER A 118 0.06 3.67 -27.32
N GLY A 119 0.93 3.45 -26.33
CA GLY A 119 1.54 4.51 -25.51
C GLY A 119 1.85 4.07 -24.08
N GLU A 120 2.44 4.96 -23.27
CA GLU A 120 2.51 4.74 -21.81
C GLU A 120 1.13 5.08 -21.21
N PRO A 121 0.44 4.13 -20.56
CA PRO A 121 -0.83 4.41 -19.89
C PRO A 121 -0.63 5.38 -18.72
N PRO A 122 -1.66 6.15 -18.33
CA PRO A 122 -1.56 7.01 -17.18
C PRO A 122 -1.34 6.19 -15.90
N PHE A 123 -0.47 6.70 -15.02
CA PHE A 123 -0.13 6.03 -13.76
C PHE A 123 0.10 7.02 -12.62
N THR A 124 0.02 6.49 -11.40
CA THR A 124 0.40 7.19 -10.18
C THR A 124 1.47 6.42 -9.44
N ASN A 125 2.47 7.14 -8.93
CA ASN A 125 3.53 6.56 -8.09
C ASN A 125 3.08 6.44 -6.64
N SER A 126 3.47 5.35 -5.99
CA SER A 126 3.35 5.21 -4.54
C SER A 126 4.37 6.09 -3.82
N PRO A 127 4.17 6.35 -2.52
CA PRO A 127 5.28 6.71 -1.64
C PRO A 127 6.40 5.68 -1.72
N GLU A 128 7.64 6.12 -1.46
CA GLU A 128 8.76 5.19 -1.24
C GLU A 128 8.47 4.32 -0.01
N PHE A 129 8.94 3.07 -0.03
CA PHE A 129 8.74 2.12 1.04
C PHE A 129 10.03 1.34 1.34
N ILE A 130 10.49 1.39 2.58
CA ILE A 130 11.63 0.62 3.09
C ILE A 130 11.09 -0.45 4.04
N PRO A 131 10.98 -1.72 3.61
CA PRO A 131 10.29 -2.78 4.35
C PRO A 131 10.86 -2.99 5.76
N TYR A 132 12.18 -3.01 5.89
CA TYR A 132 12.86 -3.16 7.18
C TYR A 132 12.48 -2.06 8.18
N ILE A 133 12.25 -0.83 7.70
CA ILE A 133 11.95 0.32 8.54
C ILE A 133 10.45 0.45 8.78
N GLU A 134 9.63 0.19 7.77
CA GLU A 134 8.22 0.60 7.76
C GLU A 134 7.24 -0.55 7.98
N THR A 135 7.65 -1.82 7.86
CA THR A 135 6.76 -2.94 8.20
C THR A 135 6.33 -2.84 9.66
N LYS A 136 5.03 -2.99 9.89
CA LYS A 136 4.50 -3.14 11.25
C LYS A 136 4.88 -4.52 11.77
N LEU A 137 5.15 -4.59 13.07
CA LEU A 137 5.28 -5.87 13.75
C LEU A 137 3.88 -6.33 14.17
N GLY A 138 3.54 -7.56 13.79
CA GLY A 138 2.30 -8.19 14.21
C GLY A 138 2.25 -8.45 15.72
N GLN A 139 1.06 -8.79 16.23
CA GLN A 139 0.90 -9.15 17.62
C GLN A 139 1.70 -10.44 17.95
N PRO A 140 2.61 -10.42 18.94
CA PRO A 140 3.33 -11.62 19.34
C PRO A 140 2.41 -12.65 20.00
N THR A 141 2.78 -13.92 19.87
CA THR A 141 2.08 -15.03 20.52
C THR A 141 2.94 -15.57 21.67
N ILE A 142 2.34 -15.78 22.85
CA ILE A 142 3.02 -16.47 23.94
C ILE A 142 3.02 -17.97 23.62
N GLN A 143 4.22 -18.55 23.48
CA GLN A 143 4.36 -19.97 23.17
C GLN A 143 4.14 -20.82 24.42
N SER A 144 4.75 -20.44 25.53
CA SER A 144 4.59 -21.11 26.82
C SER A 144 4.97 -20.19 27.97
N PHE A 145 4.56 -20.58 29.18
CA PHE A 145 4.99 -19.94 30.41
C PHE A 145 5.13 -20.99 31.50
N LYS A 146 6.07 -20.79 32.41
CA LYS A 146 6.33 -21.68 33.54
C LYS A 146 6.66 -20.85 34.77
N GLN A 147 5.98 -21.11 35.87
CA GLN A 147 6.31 -20.54 37.16
C GLN A 147 7.13 -21.53 37.99
N VAL A 148 8.28 -21.11 38.49
CA VAL A 148 9.17 -21.88 39.38
C VAL A 148 9.39 -21.06 40.64
N GLY A 149 8.64 -21.39 41.70
CA GLY A 149 8.62 -20.61 42.93
C GLY A 149 8.10 -19.20 42.68
N THR A 150 8.95 -18.21 42.94
CA THR A 150 8.66 -16.81 42.63
C THR A 150 8.95 -16.48 41.17
N GLU A 151 9.76 -17.23 40.43
CA GLU A 151 10.12 -16.85 39.06
C GLU A 151 9.06 -17.27 38.03
N LEU A 152 8.65 -16.34 37.17
CA LEU A 152 7.83 -16.60 35.98
C LEU A 152 8.70 -16.50 34.73
N ASN A 153 8.85 -17.63 34.04
CA ASN A 153 9.48 -17.70 32.73
C ASN A 153 8.40 -17.66 31.65
N VAL A 154 8.47 -16.69 30.74
CA VAL A 154 7.58 -16.60 29.58
C VAL A 154 8.40 -16.72 28.31
N ILE A 155 7.97 -17.59 27.40
CA ILE A 155 8.59 -17.79 26.08
C ILE A 155 7.64 -17.24 25.03
N VAL A 156 8.14 -16.32 24.23
CA VAL A 156 7.43 -15.72 23.09
C VAL A 156 7.74 -16.53 21.84
N GLN A 157 6.71 -16.83 21.06
CA GLN A 157 6.88 -17.51 19.79
C GLN A 157 7.61 -16.60 18.81
N ASP A 158 8.69 -17.12 18.21
CA ASP A 158 9.37 -16.43 17.13
C ASP A 158 8.60 -16.62 15.83
N ALA A 159 7.90 -15.58 15.40
CA ALA A 159 7.03 -15.65 14.23
C ALA A 159 7.86 -15.73 12.94
N ARG A 160 7.45 -16.63 12.04
CA ARG A 160 8.05 -16.72 10.70
C ARG A 160 7.61 -15.56 9.83
N THR A 161 8.53 -15.10 8.99
CA THR A 161 8.30 -14.08 7.96
C THR A 161 8.30 -14.73 6.57
N LEU A 162 7.92 -13.97 5.55
CA LEU A 162 8.04 -14.39 4.14
C LEU A 162 9.43 -14.10 3.54
N VAL A 163 10.35 -13.52 4.32
CA VAL A 163 11.75 -13.29 3.92
C VAL A 163 12.46 -14.63 3.81
N LYS A 164 13.18 -14.84 2.71
CA LYS A 164 13.92 -16.08 2.47
C LYS A 164 15.40 -15.82 2.33
N VAL A 165 16.20 -16.67 2.96
CA VAL A 165 17.63 -16.81 2.68
C VAL A 165 17.89 -18.26 2.33
N ASN A 166 18.51 -18.51 1.18
CA ASN A 166 18.83 -19.86 0.68
C ASN A 166 17.60 -20.80 0.67
N GLY A 167 16.42 -20.29 0.30
CA GLY A 167 15.17 -21.04 0.23
C GLY A 167 14.46 -21.28 1.58
N THR A 168 15.07 -20.89 2.70
CA THR A 168 14.47 -21.04 4.04
C THR A 168 13.84 -19.73 4.51
N PHE A 169 12.63 -19.82 5.05
CA PHE A 169 11.93 -18.67 5.64
C PHE A 169 12.58 -18.25 6.96
N LEU A 170 12.92 -16.96 7.06
CA LEU A 170 13.48 -16.36 8.26
C LEU A 170 12.41 -16.00 9.29
N SER A 171 12.73 -16.08 10.57
CA SER A 171 11.90 -15.53 11.63
C SER A 171 12.05 -14.01 11.76
N LEU A 172 11.18 -13.37 12.55
CA LEU A 172 11.35 -11.96 12.91
C LEU A 172 12.68 -11.71 13.61
N ARG A 173 13.12 -12.63 14.49
CA ARG A 173 14.42 -12.53 15.15
C ARG A 173 15.57 -12.66 14.17
N ASP A 174 15.48 -13.54 13.17
CA ASP A 174 16.52 -13.70 12.16
C ASP A 174 16.70 -12.43 11.32
N VAL A 175 15.60 -11.74 10.99
CA VAL A 175 15.64 -10.53 10.17
C VAL A 175 16.09 -9.31 10.98
N PHE A 176 15.51 -9.08 12.15
CA PHE A 176 15.78 -7.87 12.94
C PHE A 176 16.92 -8.02 13.95
N GLY A 177 17.31 -9.25 14.29
CA GLY A 177 18.37 -9.53 15.25
C GLY A 177 18.18 -8.78 16.58
N LYS A 178 19.12 -7.87 16.87
CA LYS A 178 19.15 -7.05 18.09
C LYS A 178 18.23 -5.83 18.04
N ASP A 179 17.73 -5.47 16.86
CA ASP A 179 16.80 -4.35 16.72
C ASP A 179 15.39 -4.73 17.18
N LEU A 180 15.09 -6.01 17.38
CA LEU A 180 13.81 -6.50 17.88
C LEU A 180 13.83 -6.67 19.41
N SER A 181 12.80 -6.16 20.08
CA SER A 181 12.57 -6.35 21.50
C SER A 181 11.12 -6.78 21.74
N TYR A 182 10.91 -7.57 22.79
CA TYR A 182 9.58 -7.95 23.25
C TYR A 182 9.32 -7.35 24.61
N THR A 183 8.16 -6.73 24.79
CA THR A 183 7.70 -6.23 26.09
C THR A 183 6.57 -7.11 26.60
N LEU A 184 6.77 -7.71 27.77
CA LEU A 184 5.78 -8.46 28.52
C LEU A 184 5.09 -7.53 29.52
N TYR A 185 3.78 -7.53 29.49
CA TYR A 185 2.90 -6.92 30.49
C TYR A 185 2.27 -8.04 31.31
N TYR A 186 2.32 -7.93 32.64
CA TYR A 186 1.72 -8.92 33.53
C TYR A 186 1.06 -8.27 34.74
N TRP A 187 -0.01 -8.88 35.24
CA TRP A 187 -0.72 -8.42 36.43
C TRP A 187 -1.39 -9.59 37.14
N LYS A 188 -1.65 -9.42 38.44
CA LYS A 188 -2.44 -10.39 39.21
C LYS A 188 -3.92 -10.18 38.91
N ALA A 189 -4.69 -11.25 38.78
CA ALA A 189 -6.14 -11.14 38.57
C ALA A 189 -6.84 -10.36 39.71
N SER A 190 -6.30 -10.45 40.93
CA SER A 190 -6.80 -9.75 42.11
C SER A 190 -6.23 -8.33 42.32
N SER A 191 -5.47 -7.79 41.37
CA SER A 191 -4.81 -6.48 41.51
C SER A 191 -5.02 -5.61 40.27
N THR A 192 -5.15 -4.31 40.50
CA THR A 192 -5.18 -3.28 39.44
C THR A 192 -3.78 -2.89 38.95
N GLY A 193 -2.72 -3.30 39.63
CA GLY A 193 -1.34 -2.95 39.28
C GLY A 193 -0.81 -3.77 38.09
N LYS A 194 -0.47 -3.08 37.00
CA LYS A 194 0.23 -3.66 35.84
C LYS A 194 1.73 -3.52 35.99
N LYS A 195 2.46 -4.59 35.68
CA LYS A 195 3.92 -4.61 35.62
C LYS A 195 4.37 -4.87 34.18
N CYS A 196 5.51 -4.32 33.80
CA CYS A 196 6.04 -4.39 32.45
C CYS A 196 7.51 -4.78 32.48
N SER A 197 7.97 -5.47 31.44
CA SER A 197 9.39 -5.59 31.17
C SER A 197 9.70 -5.89 29.72
N SER A 198 10.88 -5.44 29.28
CA SER A 198 11.39 -5.62 27.93
C SER A 198 12.61 -6.56 27.93
N SER A 199 12.66 -7.45 26.95
CA SER A 199 13.79 -8.34 26.68
C SER A 199 14.15 -8.29 25.19
N LEU A 200 15.45 -8.37 24.91
CA LEU A 200 15.98 -8.59 23.56
C LEU A 200 15.95 -10.08 23.18
N GLU A 201 15.65 -10.96 24.13
CA GLU A 201 15.57 -12.40 23.92
C GLU A 201 14.12 -12.86 23.77
N LEU A 202 13.92 -14.10 23.30
CA LEU A 202 12.59 -14.71 23.16
C LEU A 202 12.02 -15.21 24.50
N TRP A 203 12.74 -15.01 25.61
CA TRP A 203 12.32 -15.40 26.94
C TRP A 203 12.58 -14.30 27.98
N CYS A 204 11.86 -14.42 29.09
CA CYS A 204 11.77 -13.41 30.14
C CYS A 204 11.59 -14.13 31.50
N SER A 205 12.53 -14.00 32.45
CA SER A 205 12.40 -14.50 33.84
C SER A 205 12.07 -13.37 34.82
N TRP A 206 11.12 -13.60 35.74
CA TRP A 206 10.55 -12.57 36.62
C TRP A 206 10.25 -13.05 38.03
N SER A 207 10.78 -12.39 39.07
CA SER A 207 10.40 -12.66 40.46
C SER A 207 9.00 -12.10 40.80
N SER A 208 7.97 -12.94 40.73
CA SER A 208 6.64 -12.79 41.33
C SER A 208 6.70 -12.92 42.85
N SER A 209 6.06 -12.00 43.57
CA SER A 209 6.00 -12.02 45.04
C SER A 209 5.12 -13.14 45.63
N SER A 210 4.43 -13.94 44.80
CA SER A 210 3.62 -15.06 45.30
C SER A 210 3.49 -16.20 44.27
N PRO A 211 3.81 -17.44 44.65
CA PRO A 211 3.67 -18.63 43.78
C PRO A 211 2.22 -19.02 43.46
N SER A 212 1.23 -18.53 44.22
CA SER A 212 -0.16 -19.03 44.20
C SER A 212 -1.19 -18.07 43.57
N SER A 213 -0.76 -16.94 42.98
CA SER A 213 -1.68 -15.98 42.38
C SER A 213 -1.90 -16.22 40.88
N CYS A 214 -3.15 -16.24 40.42
CA CYS A 214 -3.48 -16.22 38.99
C CYS A 214 -2.92 -14.95 38.32
N LEU A 215 -2.15 -15.13 37.24
CA LEU A 215 -1.49 -14.07 36.49
C LEU A 215 -2.09 -13.96 35.08
N CYS A 216 -2.27 -12.71 34.62
CA CYS A 216 -2.61 -12.40 33.24
C CYS A 216 -1.34 -11.92 32.50
N LEU A 217 -1.17 -12.31 31.24
CA LEU A 217 0.02 -12.00 30.43
C LEU A 217 -0.38 -11.39 29.07
N CYS A 218 0.31 -10.33 28.66
CA CYS A 218 0.21 -9.75 27.32
C CYS A 218 1.61 -9.41 26.80
N THR A 219 1.84 -9.55 25.49
CA THR A 219 3.14 -9.24 24.87
C THR A 219 2.97 -8.26 23.72
N SER A 220 3.99 -7.42 23.53
CA SER A 220 4.12 -6.55 22.36
C SER A 220 5.54 -6.66 21.80
N ALA A 221 5.69 -6.46 20.49
CA ALA A 221 6.99 -6.37 19.83
C ALA A 221 7.27 -4.91 19.47
N GLY A 222 8.53 -4.49 19.65
CA GLY A 222 8.99 -3.16 19.31
C GLY A 222 10.37 -3.20 18.67
N ARG A 223 10.70 -2.18 17.89
CA ARG A 223 12.05 -1.96 17.37
C ARG A 223 12.72 -0.79 18.10
N CYS A 224 14.01 -0.89 18.38
CA CYS A 224 14.78 0.25 18.85
C CYS A 224 14.86 1.31 17.73
N GLU A 225 14.43 2.55 17.98
CA GLU A 225 14.53 3.62 16.98
C GLU A 225 16.00 3.89 16.62
N GLN A 226 16.41 3.54 15.39
CA GLN A 226 17.65 4.02 14.81
C GLN A 226 17.45 5.49 14.38
N GLY A 227 17.78 6.43 15.28
CA GLY A 227 18.14 7.80 14.91
C GLY A 227 17.01 8.83 14.80
N LYS A 228 16.51 9.31 15.94
CA LYS A 228 16.29 10.77 16.10
C LYS A 228 17.48 11.32 16.88
N ALA A 229 18.52 11.72 16.16
CA ALA A 229 19.55 12.59 16.71
C ALA A 229 18.86 13.81 17.33
N GLY A 230 19.09 14.04 18.62
CA GLY A 230 18.43 15.08 19.39
C GLY A 230 18.58 16.44 18.72
N ARG A 231 17.45 17.09 18.44
CA ARG A 231 17.44 18.55 18.26
C ARG A 231 17.78 19.14 19.62
N ARG A 232 19.03 19.56 19.82
CA ARG A 232 19.35 20.55 20.85
C ARG A 232 18.58 21.81 20.49
N ALA A 233 17.79 22.31 21.43
CA ALA A 233 17.29 23.67 21.36
C ALA A 233 18.49 24.63 21.34
N PRO A 234 18.48 25.70 20.52
CA PRO A 234 19.46 26.76 20.66
C PRO A 234 19.17 27.49 21.97
N HIS A 235 20.19 27.59 22.82
CA HIS A 235 20.17 28.56 23.92
C HIS A 235 20.21 29.96 23.31
N SER A 236 19.13 30.70 23.53
CA SER A 236 19.10 32.17 23.51
C SER A 236 19.69 32.72 24.79
#